data_AF-A0A3B9JAM1-F1
#
_entry.id   AF-A0A3B9JAM1-F1
#
_cell.length_a   1.000
_cell.length_b   1.000
_cell.length_c   1.000
_cell.angle_alpha   90.00
_cell.angle_beta   90.00
_cell.angle_gamma   90.00
#
_symmetry.space_group_name_H-M   'P 1'
#
loop_
_entity.id
_entity.type
_entity.pdbx_description
1 polymer ?
#
loop_
_entity_poly.entity_id
_entity_poly.type
_entity_poly.pdbx_seq_one_letter_code
_entity_poly.pdbx_strand_id
1 'polypeptide(L)'
;MPFRFSSKTIPFAFAVLVILAYGLLVTRTGFYWDDWPFAWGAHFAGPESFLRSFLRVRPFLGPIFWLTTGLLPETPLAWQVFALVIRFSLTLSVWWALRNIWPDRPRQTLVAALVFLVYPGYSQHWVAFTHINQELIPLLFYILSFGATGWAFHDQARARPRTVIALLLLALGVFPTEYFVTLEPLRFLFLFAMLGAHPFLSRAWQALKLWIPYIAIWLLNAAWLFFYYRSGLYANYDLEVIGDVQASTLDLLTGFFGASAEAVIKAGFVAYAQILPLVMEAFPTPSALLTLALIAVTFALLTFYLAHLSTFTESVSSASPIRLSASKSAPDSVSPIRLPVSKSVPESAYVRDSAIKSAPESAYIRDSA
;
A
#
# COMPACT_ATOMS: atom_id res chain seq x y z
N MET A 1 18.34 -35.00 -13.46
CA MET A 1 17.56 -33.81 -13.84
C MET A 1 17.93 -32.69 -12.89
N PRO A 2 18.23 -31.46 -13.34
CA PRO A 2 18.45 -30.36 -12.40
C PRO A 2 17.15 -30.14 -11.61
N PHE A 3 17.25 -30.09 -10.28
CA PHE A 3 16.14 -29.72 -9.40
C PHE A 3 15.62 -28.35 -9.86
N ARG A 4 14.32 -28.23 -10.15
CA ARG A 4 13.70 -26.96 -10.55
C ARG A 4 12.44 -26.71 -9.75
N PHE A 5 12.36 -25.53 -9.14
CA PHE A 5 11.17 -25.09 -8.44
C PHE A 5 10.28 -24.25 -9.38
N SER A 6 8.97 -24.44 -9.26
CA SER A 6 7.98 -23.64 -9.98
C SER A 6 7.64 -22.37 -9.19
N SER A 7 7.25 -21.28 -9.86
CA SER A 7 6.75 -20.08 -9.19
C SER A 7 5.57 -20.33 -8.24
N LYS A 8 4.87 -21.46 -8.38
CA LYS A 8 3.82 -21.91 -7.46
C LYS A 8 4.32 -22.20 -6.04
N THR A 9 5.62 -22.43 -5.83
CA THR A 9 6.20 -22.68 -4.50
C THR A 9 6.56 -21.40 -3.75
N ILE A 10 6.47 -20.22 -4.38
CA ILE A 10 6.81 -18.93 -3.74
C ILE A 10 5.99 -18.66 -2.47
N PRO A 11 4.65 -18.82 -2.46
CA PRO A 11 3.88 -18.64 -1.22
C PRO A 11 4.32 -19.59 -0.11
N PHE A 12 4.66 -20.84 -0.43
CA PHE A 12 5.18 -21.78 0.56
C PHE A 12 6.52 -21.30 1.15
N ALA A 13 7.43 -20.79 0.31
CA ALA A 13 8.68 -20.20 0.77
C ALA A 13 8.45 -19.00 1.70
N PHE A 14 7.48 -18.12 1.39
CA PHE A 14 7.11 -17.02 2.29
C PHE A 14 6.57 -17.53 3.64
N ALA A 15 5.70 -18.54 3.64
CA ALA A 15 5.17 -19.09 4.89
C ALA A 15 6.28 -19.67 5.77
N VAL A 16 7.21 -20.44 5.19
CA VAL A 16 8.38 -20.96 5.90
C VAL A 16 9.23 -19.83 6.46
N LEU A 17 9.54 -18.80 5.67
CA LEU A 17 10.34 -17.66 6.13
C LEU A 17 9.66 -16.87 7.25
N VAL A 18 8.34 -16.68 7.20
CA VAL A 18 7.58 -16.04 8.28
C VAL A 18 7.69 -16.86 9.58
N ILE A 19 7.55 -18.17 9.50
CA ILE A 19 7.68 -19.05 10.68
C ILE A 19 9.10 -19.01 11.24
N LEU A 20 10.12 -19.07 10.38
CA LEU A 20 11.52 -19.03 10.83
C LEU A 20 11.90 -17.66 11.42
N ALA A 21 11.42 -16.56 10.85
CA ALA A 21 11.76 -15.22 11.31
C ALA A 21 10.99 -14.78 12.57
N TYR A 22 9.73 -15.20 12.71
CA TYR A 22 8.82 -14.66 13.73
C TYR A 22 8.08 -15.72 14.54
N GLY A 23 8.00 -16.96 14.03
CA GLY A 23 7.15 -18.01 14.58
C GLY A 23 7.79 -18.89 15.65
N LEU A 24 9.13 -18.90 15.78
CA LEU A 24 9.83 -19.88 16.61
C LEU A 24 9.53 -19.76 18.11
N LEU A 25 9.17 -18.56 18.58
CA LEU A 25 8.96 -18.26 20.00
C LEU A 25 7.50 -17.97 20.36
N VAL A 26 6.53 -18.18 19.45
CA VAL A 26 5.12 -17.81 19.68
C VAL A 26 4.45 -18.51 20.86
N THR A 27 4.94 -19.69 21.25
CA THR A 27 4.45 -20.42 22.44
C THR A 27 5.08 -19.92 23.74
N ARG A 28 6.05 -19.01 23.66
CA ARG A 28 6.78 -18.42 24.78
C ARG A 28 6.52 -16.92 24.94
N THR A 29 5.72 -16.33 24.07
CA THR A 29 5.34 -14.92 24.08
C THR A 29 4.06 -14.68 24.88
N GLY A 30 3.97 -13.52 25.53
CA GLY A 30 2.78 -13.05 26.25
C GLY A 30 2.06 -11.91 25.53
N PHE A 31 1.20 -11.21 26.27
CA PHE A 31 0.78 -9.85 25.92
C PHE A 31 1.82 -8.86 26.41
N TYR A 32 2.04 -7.82 25.61
CA TYR A 32 3.09 -6.86 25.85
C TYR A 32 2.62 -5.44 25.65
N TRP A 33 3.12 -4.51 26.46
CA TRP A 33 2.92 -3.07 26.31
C TRP A 33 1.44 -2.75 26.06
N ASP A 34 1.12 -2.17 24.90
CA ASP A 34 -0.20 -1.70 24.51
C ASP A 34 -1.21 -2.85 24.30
N ASP A 35 -0.76 -4.11 24.20
CA ASP A 35 -1.67 -5.26 24.15
C ASP A 35 -2.49 -5.38 25.43
N TRP A 36 -1.91 -5.03 26.59
CA TRP A 36 -2.57 -5.24 27.88
C TRP A 36 -3.89 -4.47 28.03
N PRO A 37 -3.97 -3.17 27.74
CA PRO A 37 -5.25 -2.44 27.75
C PRO A 37 -6.32 -3.07 26.84
N PHE A 38 -5.94 -3.53 25.65
CA PHE A 38 -6.90 -4.15 24.73
C PHE A 38 -7.31 -5.56 25.17
N ALA A 39 -6.38 -6.38 25.63
CA ALA A 39 -6.68 -7.69 26.18
C ALA A 39 -7.60 -7.58 27.41
N TRP A 40 -7.34 -6.62 28.29
CA TRP A 40 -8.20 -6.33 29.44
C TRP A 40 -9.60 -5.88 29.00
N GLY A 41 -9.69 -4.98 28.02
CA GLY A 41 -10.96 -4.49 27.48
C GLY A 41 -11.80 -5.60 26.85
N ALA A 42 -11.16 -6.48 26.07
CA ALA A 42 -11.83 -7.66 25.52
C ALA A 42 -12.36 -8.56 26.63
N HIS A 43 -11.51 -8.86 27.63
CA HIS A 43 -11.84 -9.80 28.70
C HIS A 43 -13.00 -9.35 29.60
N PHE A 44 -12.96 -8.10 30.06
CA PHE A 44 -13.91 -7.61 31.06
C PHE A 44 -15.11 -6.90 30.44
N ALA A 45 -14.96 -6.23 29.30
CA ALA A 45 -16.01 -5.44 28.67
C ALA A 45 -16.54 -6.06 27.36
N GLY A 46 -15.88 -7.08 26.83
CA GLY A 46 -16.25 -7.77 25.60
C GLY A 46 -15.90 -7.00 24.31
N PRO A 47 -15.97 -7.66 23.15
CA PRO A 47 -15.67 -7.07 21.83
C PRO A 47 -16.48 -5.81 21.49
N GLU A 48 -17.74 -5.74 21.90
CA GLU A 48 -18.63 -4.59 21.67
C GLU A 48 -18.11 -3.29 22.30
N SER A 49 -17.30 -3.40 23.35
CA SER A 49 -16.72 -2.23 24.01
C SER A 49 -15.83 -1.41 23.07
N PHE A 50 -15.14 -2.05 22.11
CA PHE A 50 -14.22 -1.36 21.20
C PHE A 50 -14.91 -0.39 20.25
N LEU A 51 -16.16 -0.66 19.84
CA LEU A 51 -16.93 0.29 19.02
C LEU A 51 -17.10 1.63 19.74
N ARG A 52 -17.36 1.58 21.06
CA ARG A 52 -17.54 2.78 21.89
C ARG A 52 -16.20 3.40 22.28
N SER A 53 -15.22 2.61 22.66
CA SER A 53 -13.89 3.08 23.09
C SER A 53 -13.18 3.86 21.99
N PHE A 54 -13.29 3.43 20.73
CA PHE A 54 -12.66 4.11 19.61
C PHE A 54 -13.51 5.23 19.00
N LEU A 55 -14.79 5.36 19.36
CA LEU A 55 -15.71 6.34 18.77
C LEU A 55 -15.27 7.79 18.92
N ARG A 56 -14.49 8.11 19.97
CA ARG A 56 -13.99 9.45 20.29
C ARG A 56 -12.52 9.68 19.92
N VAL A 57 -11.90 8.70 19.27
CA VAL A 57 -10.48 8.77 18.90
C VAL A 57 -10.30 8.39 17.43
N ARG A 58 -10.65 7.16 17.06
CA ARG A 58 -10.48 6.57 15.72
C ARG A 58 -11.67 5.66 15.40
N PRO A 59 -12.85 6.22 15.07
CA PRO A 59 -14.10 5.46 14.97
C PRO A 59 -14.03 4.29 13.98
N PHE A 60 -13.18 4.37 12.95
CA PHE A 60 -13.00 3.29 11.97
C PHE A 60 -12.08 2.15 12.44
N LEU A 61 -11.32 2.31 13.54
CA LEU A 61 -10.59 1.19 14.17
C LEU A 61 -11.50 0.31 15.02
N GLY A 62 -12.53 0.89 15.64
CA GLY A 62 -13.47 0.15 16.49
C GLY A 62 -14.01 -1.11 15.84
N PRO A 63 -14.54 -1.05 14.59
CA PRO A 63 -15.02 -2.23 13.87
C PRO A 63 -13.94 -3.30 13.63
N ILE A 64 -12.67 -2.91 13.43
CA ILE A 64 -11.58 -3.87 13.26
C ILE A 64 -11.34 -4.63 14.56
N PHE A 65 -11.20 -3.91 15.67
CA PHE A 65 -11.04 -4.51 17.00
C PHE A 65 -12.24 -5.37 17.39
N TRP A 66 -13.46 -4.89 17.17
CA TRP A 66 -14.68 -5.64 17.43
C TRP A 66 -14.69 -6.97 16.66
N LEU A 67 -14.37 -6.94 15.37
CA LEU A 67 -14.36 -8.14 14.53
C LEU A 67 -13.27 -9.13 14.98
N THR A 68 -12.04 -8.67 15.18
CA THR A 68 -10.92 -9.58 15.50
C THR A 68 -11.07 -10.18 16.90
N THR A 69 -11.49 -9.39 17.89
CA THR A 69 -11.73 -9.87 19.27
C THR A 69 -12.99 -10.71 19.40
N GLY A 70 -13.97 -10.54 18.50
CA GLY A 70 -15.12 -11.44 18.40
C GLY A 70 -14.80 -12.80 17.77
N LEU A 71 -13.73 -12.88 16.96
CA LEU A 71 -13.33 -14.10 16.26
C LEU A 71 -12.21 -14.88 16.95
N LEU A 72 -11.27 -14.18 17.59
CA LEU A 72 -10.07 -14.78 18.19
C LEU A 72 -10.22 -14.86 19.71
N PRO A 73 -9.78 -15.97 20.34
CA PRO A 73 -9.76 -16.05 21.79
C PRO A 73 -8.69 -15.12 22.36
N GLU A 74 -8.91 -14.65 23.59
CA GLU A 74 -8.06 -13.72 24.34
C GLU A 74 -6.78 -14.39 24.89
N THR A 75 -6.08 -15.16 24.07
CA THR A 75 -4.84 -15.84 24.46
C THR A 75 -3.67 -15.28 23.66
N PRO A 76 -2.49 -15.06 24.29
CA PRO A 76 -1.31 -14.59 23.57
C PRO A 76 -0.99 -15.43 22.33
N LEU A 77 -1.08 -16.75 22.45
CA LEU A 77 -0.80 -17.67 21.34
C LEU A 77 -1.69 -17.39 20.12
N ALA A 78 -2.99 -17.15 20.31
CA ALA A 78 -3.89 -16.88 19.20
C ALA A 78 -3.52 -15.58 18.46
N TRP A 79 -3.20 -14.52 19.20
CA TRP A 79 -2.79 -13.24 18.62
C TRP A 79 -1.44 -13.30 17.92
N GLN A 80 -0.49 -14.05 18.47
CA GLN A 80 0.84 -14.24 17.87
C GLN A 80 0.75 -15.09 16.60
N VAL A 81 -0.05 -16.16 16.60
CA VAL A 81 -0.33 -16.94 15.39
C VAL A 81 -1.05 -16.09 14.34
N PHE A 82 -2.01 -15.27 14.76
CA PHE A 82 -2.69 -14.35 13.85
C PHE A 82 -1.73 -13.30 13.27
N ALA A 83 -0.74 -12.83 14.05
CA ALA A 83 0.32 -11.94 13.57
C ALA A 83 1.11 -12.58 12.41
N LEU A 84 1.44 -13.87 12.52
CA LEU A 84 2.10 -14.61 11.44
C LEU A 84 1.23 -14.68 10.18
N VAL A 85 -0.06 -14.96 10.34
CA VAL A 85 -1.02 -15.01 9.22
C VAL A 85 -1.12 -13.66 8.51
N ILE A 86 -1.23 -12.57 9.28
CA ILE A 86 -1.27 -11.21 8.75
C ILE A 86 0.04 -10.86 8.03
N ARG A 87 1.20 -11.23 8.60
CA ARG A 87 2.51 -10.95 8.00
C ARG A 87 2.74 -11.73 6.70
N PHE A 88 2.31 -12.99 6.67
CA PHE A 88 2.26 -13.78 5.45
C PHE A 88 1.36 -13.13 4.39
N SER A 89 0.16 -12.70 4.79
CA SER A 89 -0.82 -12.05 3.90
C SER A 89 -0.33 -10.71 3.36
N LEU A 90 0.36 -9.92 4.19
CA LEU A 90 1.02 -8.68 3.78
C LEU A 90 2.11 -8.97 2.74
N THR A 91 2.99 -9.93 3.00
CA THR A 91 4.06 -10.28 2.05
C THR A 91 3.48 -10.76 0.72
N LEU A 92 2.46 -11.61 0.77
CA LEU A 92 1.79 -12.10 -0.43
C LEU A 92 1.13 -10.96 -1.21
N SER A 93 0.50 -10.02 -0.50
CA SER A 93 -0.12 -8.83 -1.08
C SER A 93 0.91 -7.90 -1.71
N VAL A 94 2.08 -7.69 -1.09
CA VAL A 94 3.19 -6.92 -1.67
C VAL A 94 3.68 -7.58 -2.95
N TRP A 95 3.94 -8.88 -2.91
CA TRP A 95 4.39 -9.61 -4.08
C TRP A 95 3.36 -9.53 -5.22
N TRP A 96 2.08 -9.77 -4.92
CA TRP A 96 1.00 -9.65 -5.90
C TRP A 96 0.85 -8.22 -6.45
N ALA A 97 0.90 -7.21 -5.59
CA ALA A 97 0.79 -5.81 -6.00
C ALA A 97 1.93 -5.43 -6.95
N LEU A 98 3.18 -5.76 -6.57
CA LEU A 98 4.34 -5.51 -7.42
C LEU A 98 4.29 -6.30 -8.73
N ARG A 99 3.76 -7.53 -8.75
CA ARG A 99 3.55 -8.29 -9.99
C ARG A 99 2.55 -7.63 -10.94
N ASN A 100 1.55 -6.93 -10.41
CA ASN A 100 0.61 -6.14 -11.21
C ASN A 100 1.21 -4.80 -11.65
N ILE A 101 2.08 -4.19 -10.85
CA ILE A 101 2.71 -2.90 -11.19
C ILE A 101 3.88 -3.09 -12.18
N TRP A 102 4.71 -4.12 -11.98
CA TRP A 102 5.89 -4.44 -12.79
C TRP A 102 5.87 -5.90 -13.29
N PRO A 103 4.97 -6.25 -14.23
CA PRO A 103 4.81 -7.61 -14.72
C PRO A 103 6.07 -8.16 -15.42
N ASP A 104 6.90 -7.30 -16.01
CA ASP A 104 8.12 -7.71 -16.74
C ASP A 104 9.34 -7.93 -15.84
N ARG A 105 9.22 -7.69 -14.52
CA ARG A 105 10.35 -7.73 -13.58
C ARG A 105 10.13 -8.75 -12.44
N PRO A 106 9.78 -10.02 -12.73
CA PRO A 106 9.35 -10.99 -11.72
C PRO A 106 10.41 -11.28 -10.65
N ARG A 107 11.70 -11.18 -11.00
CA ARG A 107 12.81 -11.34 -10.05
C ARG A 107 12.85 -10.19 -9.06
N GLN A 108 12.81 -8.96 -9.56
CA GLN A 108 12.86 -7.75 -8.74
C GLN A 108 11.64 -7.68 -7.81
N THR A 109 10.45 -8.04 -8.30
CA THR A 109 9.26 -8.07 -7.45
C THR A 109 9.34 -9.14 -6.36
N LEU A 110 9.94 -10.31 -6.65
CA LEU A 110 10.15 -11.34 -5.63
C LEU A 110 11.16 -10.89 -4.58
N VAL A 111 12.30 -10.33 -4.99
CA VAL A 111 13.33 -9.83 -4.08
C VAL A 111 12.76 -8.70 -3.20
N ALA A 112 12.01 -7.75 -3.77
CA ALA A 112 11.38 -6.69 -3.01
C ALA A 112 10.39 -7.24 -1.96
N ALA A 113 9.60 -8.26 -2.29
CA ALA A 113 8.71 -8.91 -1.33
C ALA A 113 9.46 -9.66 -0.23
N LEU A 114 10.59 -10.31 -0.55
CA LEU A 114 11.46 -10.96 0.45
C LEU A 114 12.08 -9.94 1.40
N VAL A 115 12.56 -8.81 0.87
CA VAL A 115 13.09 -7.69 1.69
C VAL A 115 12.01 -7.12 2.60
N PHE A 116 10.78 -6.95 2.10
CA PHE A 116 9.64 -6.54 2.91
C PHE A 116 9.32 -7.54 4.04
N LEU A 117 9.36 -8.85 3.76
CA LEU A 117 9.07 -9.90 4.74
C LEU A 117 10.01 -9.83 5.95
N VAL A 118 11.31 -9.66 5.71
CA VAL A 118 12.35 -9.62 6.75
C VAL A 118 12.77 -8.20 7.14
N TYR A 119 11.96 -7.20 6.81
CA TYR A 119 12.30 -5.79 7.04
C TYR A 119 12.54 -5.51 8.54
N PRO A 120 13.75 -5.04 8.92
CA PRO A 120 14.14 -4.91 10.32
C PRO A 120 13.60 -3.65 11.02
N GLY A 121 13.07 -2.69 10.27
CA GLY A 121 12.56 -1.44 10.83
C GLY A 121 11.25 -1.59 11.61
N TYR A 122 10.55 -2.72 11.46
CA TYR A 122 9.35 -3.04 12.22
C TYR A 122 9.69 -3.94 13.42
N SER A 123 10.11 -3.31 14.52
CA SER A 123 10.70 -3.97 15.70
C SER A 123 9.67 -4.43 16.75
N GLN A 124 8.41 -4.01 16.65
CA GLN A 124 7.37 -4.28 17.64
C GLN A 124 6.40 -5.38 17.23
N HIS A 125 6.83 -6.31 16.36
CA HIS A 125 5.97 -7.41 15.89
C HIS A 125 5.36 -8.26 17.02
N TRP A 126 6.04 -8.34 18.15
CA TRP A 126 5.61 -9.09 19.34
C TRP A 126 4.49 -8.41 20.12
N VAL A 127 4.20 -7.12 19.89
CA VAL A 127 3.01 -6.40 20.40
C VAL A 127 1.83 -6.65 19.44
N ALA A 128 1.48 -7.93 19.32
CA ALA A 128 0.70 -8.46 18.20
C ALA A 128 -0.75 -7.97 18.23
N PHE A 129 -1.39 -7.97 19.41
CA PHE A 129 -2.80 -7.60 19.53
C PHE A 129 -3.01 -6.17 19.00
N THR A 130 -2.17 -5.24 19.46
CA THR A 130 -2.27 -3.82 19.12
C THR A 130 -2.01 -3.58 17.64
N HIS A 131 -0.82 -3.93 17.16
CA HIS A 131 -0.42 -3.50 15.82
C HIS A 131 -1.14 -4.24 14.71
N ILE A 132 -1.60 -5.48 14.93
CA ILE A 132 -2.45 -6.16 13.92
C ILE A 132 -3.67 -5.30 13.62
N ASN A 133 -4.35 -4.86 14.67
CA ASN A 133 -5.61 -4.12 14.56
C ASN A 133 -5.41 -2.66 14.14
N GLN A 134 -4.42 -1.99 14.72
CA GLN A 134 -4.19 -0.56 14.48
C GLN A 134 -3.54 -0.29 13.12
N GLU A 135 -2.65 -1.16 12.65
CA GLU A 135 -1.73 -0.85 11.56
C GLU A 135 -1.71 -1.90 10.46
N LEU A 136 -1.54 -3.17 10.79
CA LEU A 136 -1.23 -4.19 9.79
C LEU A 136 -2.44 -4.60 8.95
N ILE A 137 -3.64 -4.66 9.54
CA ILE A 137 -4.89 -4.89 8.79
C ILE A 137 -5.18 -3.71 7.84
N PRO A 138 -5.17 -2.43 8.31
CA PRO A 138 -5.29 -1.29 7.39
C PRO A 138 -4.20 -1.28 6.30
N LEU A 139 -2.94 -1.56 6.65
CA LEU A 139 -1.83 -1.65 5.70
C LEU A 139 -2.07 -2.75 4.64
N LEU A 140 -2.61 -3.89 5.05
CA LEU A 140 -2.95 -4.99 4.14
C LEU A 140 -3.96 -4.53 3.09
N PHE A 141 -5.04 -3.87 3.50
CA PHE A 141 -6.02 -3.30 2.57
C PHE A 141 -5.40 -2.23 1.67
N TYR A 142 -4.52 -1.39 2.23
CA TYR A 142 -3.83 -0.35 1.47
C TYR A 142 -2.90 -0.93 0.39
N ILE A 143 -2.13 -1.98 0.68
CA ILE A 143 -1.28 -2.68 -0.29
C ILE A 143 -2.12 -3.42 -1.34
N LEU A 144 -3.21 -4.06 -0.93
CA LEU A 144 -4.15 -4.69 -1.86
C LEU A 144 -4.78 -3.65 -2.80
N SER A 145 -5.04 -2.43 -2.31
CA SER A 145 -5.52 -1.33 -3.14
C SER A 145 -4.51 -0.98 -4.25
N PHE A 146 -3.20 -0.90 -3.94
CA PHE A 146 -2.17 -0.68 -4.96
C PHE A 146 -2.15 -1.78 -6.02
N GLY A 147 -2.19 -3.04 -5.58
CA GLY A 147 -2.20 -4.16 -6.53
C GLY A 147 -3.46 -4.18 -7.40
N ALA A 148 -4.62 -3.83 -6.82
CA ALA A 148 -5.88 -3.70 -7.54
C ALA A 148 -5.86 -2.55 -8.55
N THR A 149 -5.15 -1.45 -8.28
CA THR A 149 -4.88 -0.39 -9.26
C THR A 149 -4.11 -0.93 -10.46
N GLY A 150 -3.02 -1.68 -10.24
CA GLY A 150 -2.29 -2.30 -11.34
C GLY A 150 -3.14 -3.33 -12.10
N TRP A 151 -3.94 -4.10 -11.38
CA TRP A 151 -4.86 -5.08 -11.97
C TRP A 151 -5.97 -4.43 -12.82
N ALA A 152 -6.48 -3.26 -12.42
CA ALA A 152 -7.43 -2.47 -13.19
C ALA A 152 -6.80 -1.89 -14.46
N PHE A 153 -5.52 -1.49 -14.38
CA PHE A 153 -4.80 -0.89 -15.50
C PHE A 153 -4.62 -1.84 -16.69
N HIS A 154 -4.32 -3.12 -16.42
CA HIS A 154 -4.01 -4.10 -17.47
C HIS A 154 -5.23 -4.69 -18.19
N ASP A 155 -6.45 -4.51 -17.67
CA ASP A 155 -7.67 -5.09 -18.25
C ASP A 155 -8.75 -4.01 -18.43
N GLN A 156 -8.72 -3.38 -19.60
CA GLN A 156 -9.62 -2.27 -19.91
C GLN A 156 -11.10 -2.68 -19.89
N ALA A 157 -11.42 -3.94 -20.21
CA ALA A 157 -12.80 -4.43 -20.19
C ALA A 157 -13.38 -4.50 -18.77
N ARG A 158 -12.52 -4.77 -17.78
CA ARG A 158 -12.91 -4.87 -16.36
C ARG A 158 -12.35 -3.74 -15.50
N ALA A 159 -11.85 -2.66 -16.11
CA ALA A 159 -11.19 -1.57 -15.38
C ALA A 159 -12.11 -0.95 -14.32
N ARG A 160 -13.37 -0.66 -14.65
CA ARG A 160 -14.33 -0.03 -13.72
C ARG A 160 -14.56 -0.82 -12.43
N PRO A 161 -15.04 -2.09 -12.47
CA PRO A 161 -15.27 -2.84 -11.23
C PRO A 161 -13.97 -3.05 -10.43
N ARG A 162 -12.82 -3.17 -11.11
CA ARG A 162 -11.52 -3.32 -10.44
C ARG A 162 -11.06 -2.04 -9.75
N THR A 163 -11.29 -0.88 -10.37
CA THR A 163 -11.07 0.42 -9.73
C THR A 163 -11.98 0.56 -8.52
N VAL A 164 -13.26 0.17 -8.59
CA VAL A 164 -14.16 0.19 -7.41
C VAL A 164 -13.61 -0.67 -6.28
N ILE A 165 -13.14 -1.89 -6.57
CA ILE A 165 -12.48 -2.74 -5.58
C ILE A 165 -11.26 -2.04 -4.97
N ALA A 166 -10.41 -1.44 -5.81
CA ALA A 166 -9.23 -0.72 -5.34
C ALA A 166 -9.59 0.49 -4.44
N LEU A 167 -10.68 1.20 -4.74
CA LEU A 167 -11.17 2.32 -3.93
C LEU A 167 -11.76 1.86 -2.58
N LEU A 168 -12.51 0.76 -2.57
CA LEU A 168 -13.02 0.18 -1.33
C LEU A 168 -11.87 -0.28 -0.42
N LEU A 169 -10.87 -0.95 -0.99
CA LEU A 169 -9.66 -1.34 -0.27
C LEU A 169 -8.87 -0.14 0.24
N LEU A 170 -8.80 0.95 -0.55
CA LEU A 170 -8.17 2.20 -0.10
C LEU A 170 -8.92 2.80 1.09
N ALA A 171 -10.25 2.84 1.05
CA ALA A 171 -11.06 3.35 2.15
C ALA A 171 -10.83 2.53 3.43
N LEU A 172 -10.83 1.20 3.34
CA LEU A 172 -10.52 0.31 4.46
C LEU A 172 -9.09 0.45 4.99
N GLY A 173 -8.15 0.93 4.17
CA GLY A 173 -6.76 1.15 4.57
C GLY A 173 -6.49 2.52 5.20
N VAL A 174 -7.16 3.59 4.74
CA VAL A 174 -6.82 4.98 5.12
C VAL A 174 -7.71 5.57 6.21
N PHE A 175 -8.97 5.13 6.31
CA PHE A 175 -9.90 5.64 7.33
C PHE A 175 -9.60 5.16 8.75
N PRO A 176 -9.14 3.92 8.98
CA PRO A 176 -8.79 3.49 10.33
C PRO A 176 -7.55 4.20 10.90
N THR A 177 -6.57 4.53 10.06
CA THR A 177 -5.31 5.15 10.48
C THR A 177 -4.68 6.03 9.41
N GLU A 178 -4.15 7.18 9.80
CA GLU A 178 -3.38 8.08 8.95
C GLU A 178 -1.91 7.65 8.78
N TYR A 179 -1.45 6.56 9.38
CA TYR A 179 -0.03 6.16 9.34
C TYR A 179 0.51 5.98 7.92
N PHE A 180 -0.36 5.61 6.99
CA PHE A 180 0.00 5.33 5.60
C PHE A 180 -0.35 6.46 4.64
N VAL A 181 -0.79 7.61 5.17
CA VAL A 181 -1.24 8.75 4.38
C VAL A 181 -0.16 9.25 3.41
N THR A 182 1.11 9.14 3.81
CA THR A 182 2.29 9.54 3.02
C THR A 182 2.64 8.58 1.88
N LEU A 183 2.00 7.40 1.80
CA LEU A 183 2.25 6.41 0.75
C LEU A 183 1.47 6.68 -0.54
N GLU A 184 0.36 7.44 -0.51
CA GLU A 184 -0.49 7.66 -1.68
C GLU A 184 0.25 8.26 -2.91
N PRO A 185 1.24 9.17 -2.75
CA PRO A 185 2.07 9.63 -3.87
C PRO A 185 2.77 8.49 -4.64
N LEU A 186 3.06 7.35 -3.99
CA LEU A 186 3.61 6.19 -4.69
C LEU A 186 2.65 5.65 -5.77
N ARG A 187 1.33 5.82 -5.61
CA ARG A 187 0.35 5.34 -6.60
C ARG A 187 0.48 6.09 -7.90
N PHE A 188 0.67 7.41 -7.81
CA PHE A 188 0.97 8.24 -8.95
C PHE A 188 2.26 7.77 -9.64
N LEU A 189 3.33 7.54 -8.88
CA LEU A 189 4.60 7.07 -9.43
C LEU A 189 4.47 5.69 -10.10
N PHE A 190 3.69 4.77 -9.53
CA PHE A 190 3.41 3.47 -10.14
C PHE A 190 2.62 3.61 -11.43
N LEU A 191 1.52 4.37 -11.44
CA LEU A 191 0.73 4.64 -12.65
C LEU A 191 1.57 5.31 -13.73
N PHE A 192 2.40 6.27 -13.34
CA PHE A 192 3.34 6.96 -14.23
C PHE A 192 4.37 6.01 -14.84
N ALA A 193 4.93 5.10 -14.05
CA ALA A 193 5.86 4.08 -14.52
C ALA A 193 5.17 3.08 -15.47
N MET A 194 3.94 2.67 -15.16
CA MET A 194 3.15 1.71 -15.95
C MET A 194 2.73 2.24 -17.31
N LEU A 195 2.54 3.56 -17.46
CA LEU A 195 2.24 4.21 -18.73
C LEU A 195 3.42 4.20 -19.73
N GLY A 196 4.63 3.84 -19.32
CA GLY A 196 5.73 3.55 -20.25
C GLY A 196 6.18 4.73 -21.11
N ALA A 197 6.26 4.51 -22.43
CA ALA A 197 6.97 5.36 -23.40
C ALA A 197 6.21 6.63 -23.86
N HIS A 198 5.13 7.03 -23.19
CA HIS A 198 4.49 8.32 -23.46
C HIS A 198 5.47 9.48 -23.20
N PRO A 199 5.40 10.58 -23.98
CA PRO A 199 6.12 11.82 -23.65
C PRO A 199 5.84 12.26 -22.21
N PHE A 200 6.85 12.79 -21.52
CA PHE A 200 6.80 13.03 -20.07
C PHE A 200 5.53 13.77 -19.62
N LEU A 201 5.18 14.90 -20.25
CA LEU A 201 4.00 15.70 -19.87
C LEU A 201 2.70 14.93 -20.09
N SER A 202 2.55 14.27 -21.24
CA SER A 202 1.36 13.46 -21.55
C SER A 202 1.21 12.29 -20.57
N ARG A 203 2.33 11.65 -20.23
CA ARG A 203 2.40 10.56 -19.25
C ARG A 203 2.00 11.02 -17.86
N ALA A 204 2.53 12.17 -17.42
CA ALA A 204 2.20 12.75 -16.12
C ALA A 204 0.71 13.11 -16.04
N TRP A 205 0.17 13.73 -17.08
CA TRP A 205 -1.24 14.09 -17.15
C TRP A 205 -2.17 12.87 -17.13
N GLN A 206 -1.80 11.82 -17.85
CA GLN A 206 -2.59 10.58 -17.87
C GLN A 206 -2.47 9.82 -16.54
N ALA A 207 -1.30 9.78 -15.91
CA ALA A 207 -1.12 9.23 -14.57
C ALA A 207 -1.99 9.98 -13.56
N LEU A 208 -2.00 11.32 -13.63
CA LEU A 208 -2.83 12.17 -12.78
C LEU A 208 -4.32 11.85 -12.95
N LYS A 209 -4.81 11.75 -14.19
CA LYS A 209 -6.20 11.37 -14.47
C LYS A 209 -6.59 10.02 -13.88
N LEU A 210 -5.71 9.02 -14.01
CA LEU A 210 -5.93 7.69 -13.43
C LEU A 210 -5.85 7.71 -11.89
N TRP A 211 -5.11 8.66 -11.33
CA TRP A 211 -4.94 8.82 -9.89
C TRP A 211 -6.11 9.57 -9.20
N ILE A 212 -6.85 10.42 -9.95
CA ILE A 212 -7.97 11.24 -9.42
C ILE A 212 -8.95 10.45 -8.51
N PRO A 213 -9.46 9.27 -8.89
CA PRO A 213 -10.38 8.53 -8.03
C PRO A 213 -9.78 8.16 -6.66
N TYR A 214 -8.50 7.86 -6.61
CA TYR A 214 -7.80 7.43 -5.39
C TYR A 214 -7.49 8.62 -4.48
N ILE A 215 -6.96 9.70 -5.06
CA ILE A 215 -6.71 10.93 -4.30
C ILE A 215 -8.02 11.53 -3.78
N ALA A 216 -9.16 11.33 -4.45
CA ALA A 216 -10.46 11.74 -3.95
C ALA A 216 -10.84 11.01 -2.65
N ILE A 217 -10.63 9.70 -2.54
CA ILE A 217 -10.86 8.95 -1.29
C ILE A 217 -9.89 9.38 -0.19
N TRP A 218 -8.62 9.60 -0.55
CA TRP A 218 -7.61 10.08 0.38
C TRP A 218 -7.95 11.48 0.92
N LEU A 219 -8.37 12.40 0.06
CA LEU A 219 -8.80 13.75 0.44
C LEU A 219 -10.11 13.72 1.24
N LEU A 220 -11.02 12.79 0.92
CA LEU A 220 -12.23 12.59 1.70
C LEU A 220 -11.89 12.17 3.14
N ASN A 221 -10.90 11.29 3.34
CA ASN A 221 -10.43 10.94 4.67
C ASN A 221 -9.84 12.17 5.40
N ALA A 222 -9.00 12.96 4.72
CA ALA A 222 -8.44 14.18 5.31
C ALA A 222 -9.52 15.20 5.71
N ALA A 223 -10.50 15.41 4.83
CA ALA A 223 -11.65 16.28 5.11
C ALA A 223 -12.49 15.74 6.28
N TRP A 224 -12.79 14.44 6.27
CA TRP A 224 -13.50 13.79 7.36
C TRP A 224 -12.77 13.97 8.70
N LEU A 225 -11.45 13.74 8.73
CA LEU A 225 -10.63 13.89 9.94
C LEU A 225 -10.66 15.33 10.47
N PHE A 226 -10.56 16.31 9.57
CA PHE A 226 -10.65 17.73 9.90
C PHE A 226 -12.00 18.08 10.55
N PHE A 227 -13.11 17.63 9.97
CA PHE A 227 -14.44 17.87 10.56
C PHE A 227 -14.64 17.09 11.85
N TYR A 228 -14.16 15.86 11.92
CA TYR A 228 -14.30 15.01 13.10
C TYR A 228 -13.56 15.61 14.31
N TYR A 229 -12.33 16.10 14.13
CA TYR A 229 -11.60 16.78 15.19
C TYR A 229 -12.25 18.09 15.67
N ARG A 230 -13.01 18.77 14.80
CA ARG A 230 -13.75 19.99 15.15
C ARG A 230 -15.18 19.74 15.64
N SER A 231 -15.65 18.50 15.59
CA SER A 231 -17.05 18.16 15.92
C SER A 231 -17.38 18.21 17.42
N GLY A 232 -16.38 18.32 18.29
CA GLY A 232 -16.53 18.16 19.74
C GLY A 232 -16.70 16.70 20.21
N LEU A 233 -16.75 15.73 19.28
CA LEU A 233 -16.79 14.30 19.60
C LEU A 233 -15.39 13.72 19.86
N TYR A 234 -14.36 14.28 19.24
CA TYR A 234 -12.98 13.86 19.44
C TYR A 234 -12.49 14.28 20.82
N ALA A 235 -11.90 13.35 21.58
CA ALA A 235 -11.51 13.56 22.96
C ALA A 235 -10.21 12.79 23.28
N ASN A 236 -9.10 13.16 22.67
CA ASN A 236 -7.80 12.51 22.92
C ASN A 236 -6.66 13.52 23.14
N TYR A 237 -6.30 14.30 22.12
CA TYR A 237 -5.23 15.29 22.18
C TYR A 237 -5.69 16.61 21.59
N ASP A 238 -5.25 17.74 22.18
CA ASP A 238 -5.41 19.03 21.53
C ASP A 238 -4.59 19.06 20.22
N LEU A 239 -5.16 19.63 19.17
CA LEU A 239 -4.48 19.76 17.88
C LEU A 239 -3.36 20.82 17.98
N GLU A 240 -2.16 20.41 18.41
CA GLU A 240 -0.98 21.30 18.45
C GLU A 240 -0.65 21.91 17.08
N VAL A 241 -1.04 21.26 15.97
CA VAL A 241 -0.84 21.76 14.59
C VAL A 241 -1.57 23.10 14.33
N ILE A 242 -2.59 23.44 15.13
CA ILE A 242 -3.29 24.74 15.03
C ILE A 242 -2.64 25.79 15.95
N GLY A 243 -1.81 25.38 16.93
CA GLY A 243 -1.05 26.31 17.78
C GLY A 243 0.13 26.96 17.05
N ASP A 244 0.71 26.25 16.07
CA ASP A 244 1.91 26.66 15.33
C ASP A 244 1.60 27.46 14.03
N VAL A 245 0.51 28.23 14.03
CA VAL A 245 0.08 29.09 12.91
C VAL A 245 1.08 30.22 12.60
N GLN A 246 2.15 30.36 13.38
CA GLN A 246 3.25 31.30 13.11
C GLN A 246 4.35 30.74 12.20
N ALA A 247 4.37 29.44 11.90
CA ALA A 247 5.32 28.88 10.95
C ALA A 247 5.05 29.42 9.54
N SER A 248 6.07 29.94 8.86
CA SER A 248 5.91 30.38 7.48
C SER A 248 5.62 29.17 6.57
N THR A 249 4.96 29.39 5.43
CA THR A 249 4.76 28.32 4.43
C THR A 249 6.08 27.65 4.03
N LEU A 250 7.18 28.41 4.04
CA LEU A 250 8.51 27.88 3.76
C LEU A 250 9.00 26.92 4.86
N ASP A 251 8.74 27.23 6.14
CA ASP A 251 9.12 26.38 7.27
C ASP A 251 8.34 25.06 7.27
N LEU A 252 7.05 25.11 6.95
CA LEU A 252 6.23 23.91 6.81
C LEU A 252 6.74 23.00 5.67
N LEU A 253 7.11 23.59 4.53
CA LEU A 253 7.65 22.85 3.40
C LEU A 253 9.03 22.26 3.71
N THR A 254 9.94 23.05 4.28
CA THR A 254 11.29 22.57 4.63
C THR A 254 11.23 21.49 5.70
N GLY A 255 10.38 21.65 6.71
CA GLY A 255 10.10 20.64 7.73
C GLY A 255 9.55 19.35 7.14
N PHE A 256 8.56 19.44 6.24
CA PHE A 256 7.99 18.27 5.56
C PHE A 256 9.03 17.50 4.74
N PHE A 257 9.80 18.19 3.89
CA PHE A 257 10.82 17.55 3.06
C PHE A 257 12.00 17.02 3.91
N GLY A 258 12.38 17.73 4.97
CA GLY A 258 13.40 17.29 5.92
C GLY A 258 12.98 15.99 6.64
N ALA A 259 11.78 15.97 7.22
CA ALA A 259 11.23 14.79 7.87
C ALA A 259 11.04 13.61 6.90
N SER A 260 10.63 13.88 5.66
CA SER A 260 10.50 12.86 4.62
C SER A 260 11.85 12.25 4.25
N ALA A 261 12.89 13.08 4.08
CA ALA A 261 14.24 12.61 3.80
C ALA A 261 14.81 11.79 4.98
N GLU A 262 14.62 12.27 6.21
CA GLU A 262 15.00 11.55 7.42
C GLU A 262 14.29 10.19 7.51
N ALA A 263 12.98 10.13 7.23
CA ALA A 263 12.22 8.89 7.22
C ALA A 263 12.76 7.89 6.18
N VAL A 264 13.10 8.35 4.97
CA VAL A 264 13.71 7.51 3.93
C VAL A 264 15.09 7.00 4.37
N ILE A 265 15.92 7.83 4.99
CA ILE A 265 17.23 7.42 5.50
C ILE A 265 17.07 6.40 6.63
N LYS A 266 16.17 6.66 7.58
CA LYS A 266 15.91 5.76 8.70
C LYS A 266 15.40 4.41 8.24
N ALA A 267 14.38 4.41 7.38
CA ALA A 267 13.78 3.18 6.88
C ALA A 267 14.69 2.42 5.90
N GLY A 268 15.44 3.15 5.06
CA GLY A 268 16.29 2.55 4.02
C GLY A 268 17.64 2.04 4.52
N PHE A 269 18.27 2.75 5.47
CA PHE A 269 19.65 2.48 5.89
C PHE A 269 19.79 2.23 7.38
N VAL A 270 19.28 3.12 8.24
CA VAL A 270 19.47 3.01 9.70
C VAL A 270 18.85 1.73 10.23
N ALA A 271 17.66 1.37 9.72
CA ALA A 271 16.94 0.16 10.11
C ALA A 271 17.74 -1.14 9.87
N TYR A 272 18.60 -1.16 8.85
CA TYR A 272 19.48 -2.29 8.58
C TYR A 272 20.79 -2.18 9.36
N ALA A 273 21.36 -0.98 9.46
CA ALA A 273 22.61 -0.74 10.18
C ALA A 273 22.50 -1.11 11.67
N GLN A 274 21.35 -0.86 12.30
CA GLN A 274 21.10 -1.19 13.72
C GLN A 274 21.13 -2.70 14.03
N ILE A 275 21.02 -3.59 13.03
CA ILE A 275 21.12 -5.04 13.26
C ILE A 275 22.50 -5.39 13.83
N LEU A 276 23.56 -4.76 13.32
CA LEU A 276 24.93 -5.06 13.72
C LEU A 276 25.18 -4.82 15.22
N PRO A 277 24.93 -3.63 15.79
CA PRO A 277 25.13 -3.42 17.22
C PRO A 277 24.25 -4.34 18.08
N LEU A 278 23.00 -4.61 17.68
CA LEU A 278 22.12 -5.53 18.41
C LEU A 278 22.67 -6.96 18.49
N VAL A 279 23.24 -7.46 17.39
CA VAL A 279 23.89 -8.77 17.35
C VAL A 279 25.16 -8.77 18.21
N MET A 280 25.97 -7.72 18.11
CA MET A 280 27.24 -7.62 18.84
C MET A 280 27.02 -7.51 20.36
N GLU A 281 25.98 -6.81 20.80
CA GLU A 281 25.62 -6.69 22.21
C GLU A 281 25.17 -8.04 22.82
N ALA A 282 24.46 -8.85 22.04
CA ALA A 282 23.99 -10.16 22.47
C ALA A 282 25.06 -11.28 22.36
N PHE A 283 26.18 -11.05 21.68
CA PHE A 283 27.19 -12.07 21.42
C PHE A 283 28.10 -12.29 22.67
N PRO A 284 28.50 -13.54 23.01
CA PRO A 284 28.22 -14.83 22.37
C PRO A 284 27.14 -15.64 23.11
N THR A 285 26.03 -15.02 23.54
CA THR A 285 24.97 -15.78 24.21
C THR A 285 24.49 -16.94 23.32
N PRO A 286 24.07 -18.09 23.89
CA PRO A 286 23.58 -19.21 23.10
C PRO A 286 22.44 -18.83 22.15
N SER A 287 21.54 -17.93 22.56
CA SER A 287 20.47 -17.41 21.71
C SER A 287 20.99 -16.62 20.52
N ALA A 288 22.01 -15.77 20.71
CA ALA A 288 22.64 -15.03 19.61
C ALA A 288 23.32 -15.98 18.60
N LEU A 289 24.07 -16.97 19.10
CA LEU A 289 24.72 -17.98 18.24
C LEU A 289 23.70 -18.80 17.44
N LEU A 290 22.63 -19.26 18.08
CA LEU A 290 21.54 -19.98 17.41
C LEU A 290 20.83 -19.11 16.37
N THR A 291 20.62 -17.83 16.67
CA THR A 291 20.03 -16.86 15.73
C THR A 291 20.92 -16.67 14.50
N LEU A 292 22.22 -16.48 14.70
CA LEU A 292 23.18 -16.36 13.58
C LEU A 292 23.26 -17.63 12.74
N ALA A 293 23.27 -18.81 13.38
CA ALA A 293 23.24 -20.08 12.67
C ALA A 293 21.95 -20.24 11.85
N LEU A 294 20.79 -19.90 12.42
CA LEU A 294 19.51 -19.91 11.73
C LEU A 294 19.50 -18.97 10.53
N ILE A 295 20.02 -17.74 10.67
CA ILE A 295 20.15 -16.79 9.57
C ILE A 295 21.02 -17.36 8.45
N ALA A 296 22.19 -17.90 8.79
CA ALA A 296 23.12 -18.47 7.81
C ALA A 296 22.52 -19.65 7.04
N VAL A 297 21.89 -20.60 7.76
CA VAL A 297 21.23 -21.76 7.15
C VAL A 297 20.05 -21.32 6.28
N THR A 298 19.20 -20.42 6.78
CA THR A 298 18.04 -19.90 6.04
C THR A 298 18.49 -19.16 4.78
N PHE A 299 19.55 -18.36 4.87
CA PHE A 299 20.12 -17.65 3.71
C PHE A 299 20.70 -18.61 2.67
N ALA A 300 21.41 -19.67 3.09
CA ALA A 300 21.94 -20.68 2.18
C ALA A 300 20.80 -21.45 1.46
N LEU A 301 19.79 -21.88 2.21
CA LEU A 301 18.61 -22.55 1.66
C LEU A 301 17.81 -21.66 0.72
N LEU A 302 17.62 -20.39 1.08
CA LEU A 302 16.91 -19.42 0.25
C LEU A 302 17.68 -19.12 -1.04
N THR A 303 18.99 -18.93 -0.95
CA THR A 303 19.87 -18.75 -2.12
C THR A 303 19.80 -19.95 -3.05
N PHE A 304 19.88 -21.17 -2.50
CA PHE A 304 19.73 -22.39 -3.27
C PHE A 304 18.36 -22.47 -3.95
N TYR A 305 17.28 -22.19 -3.21
CA TYR A 305 15.91 -22.17 -3.75
C TYR A 305 15.76 -21.17 -4.88
N LEU A 306 16.23 -19.94 -4.69
CA LEU A 306 16.15 -18.87 -5.70
C LEU A 306 16.98 -19.20 -6.95
N ALA A 307 18.17 -19.79 -6.80
CA ALA A 307 18.99 -20.21 -7.94
C ALA A 307 18.31 -21.26 -8.83
N HIS A 308 17.45 -22.11 -8.25
CA HIS A 308 16.75 -23.19 -8.93
C HIS A 308 15.28 -22.86 -9.25
N LEU A 309 14.82 -21.64 -8.96
CA LEU A 309 13.46 -21.19 -9.25
C LEU A 309 13.32 -20.82 -10.73
N SER A 310 12.29 -21.30 -11.42
CA SER A 310 12.07 -21.07 -12.87
C SER A 310 12.14 -19.60 -13.28
N THR A 311 11.55 -18.70 -12.48
CA THR A 311 11.63 -17.23 -12.62
C THR A 311 13.08 -16.71 -12.70
N PHE A 312 14.00 -17.37 -12.01
CA PHE A 312 15.42 -17.08 -11.95
C PHE A 312 16.26 -17.89 -12.96
N THR A 313 15.66 -18.81 -13.70
CA THR A 313 16.36 -19.60 -14.73
C THR A 313 16.02 -19.14 -16.16
N GLU A 314 14.78 -18.74 -16.43
CA GLU A 314 14.32 -18.45 -17.81
C GLU A 314 14.96 -17.22 -18.46
N SER A 315 15.28 -16.16 -17.69
CA SER A 315 15.90 -14.95 -18.27
C SER A 315 17.34 -15.14 -18.77
N VAL A 316 18.01 -16.25 -18.39
CA VAL A 316 19.34 -16.59 -18.90
C VAL A 316 19.24 -17.21 -20.30
N SER A 317 18.11 -17.86 -20.63
CA SER A 317 17.93 -18.55 -21.92
C SER A 317 17.45 -17.63 -23.05
N SER A 318 16.87 -16.47 -22.75
CA SER A 318 16.41 -15.51 -23.77
C SER A 318 17.51 -14.57 -24.28
N ALA A 319 18.71 -14.62 -23.70
CA ALA A 319 19.88 -13.93 -24.22
C ALA A 319 20.64 -14.82 -25.23
N SER A 320 20.00 -15.19 -26.34
CA SER A 320 20.73 -15.69 -27.51
C SER A 320 21.24 -14.50 -28.34
N PRO A 321 22.48 -14.56 -28.87
CA PRO A 321 23.10 -13.45 -29.57
C PRO A 321 22.30 -13.13 -30.83
N ILE A 322 22.14 -11.83 -31.08
CA ILE A 322 21.59 -11.25 -32.31
C ILE A 322 22.25 -11.95 -33.50
N ARG A 323 21.52 -12.84 -34.18
CA ARG A 323 21.92 -13.30 -35.52
C ARG A 323 21.66 -12.13 -36.47
N LEU A 324 22.72 -11.39 -36.78
CA LEU A 324 22.78 -10.51 -37.94
C LEU A 324 22.70 -11.40 -39.20
N SER A 325 21.48 -11.69 -39.67
CA SER A 325 21.29 -12.07 -41.07
C SER A 325 20.93 -10.81 -41.85
N ALA A 326 21.93 -10.27 -42.53
CA ALA A 326 21.72 -9.26 -43.56
C ALA A 326 20.88 -9.89 -44.69
N SER A 327 19.71 -9.32 -44.93
CA SER A 327 18.99 -9.49 -46.19
C SER A 327 18.45 -8.13 -46.60
N LYS A 328 19.05 -7.57 -47.65
CA LYS A 328 18.60 -6.38 -48.37
C LYS A 328 17.33 -6.74 -49.14
N SER A 329 16.22 -6.07 -48.84
CA SER A 329 15.24 -5.62 -49.85
C SER A 329 14.13 -4.83 -49.17
N ALA A 330 14.00 -3.57 -49.55
CA ALA A 330 12.81 -2.73 -49.38
C ALA A 330 12.49 -2.14 -50.77
N PRO A 331 11.31 -1.51 -51.00
CA PRO A 331 10.17 -1.31 -50.10
C PRO A 331 8.83 -1.76 -50.72
N ASP A 332 7.74 -1.79 -49.93
CA ASP A 332 6.45 -1.22 -50.39
C ASP A 332 5.36 -1.17 -49.32
N SER A 333 4.64 -0.04 -49.34
CA SER A 333 3.31 0.23 -48.78
C SER A 333 3.12 0.33 -47.25
N VAL A 334 3.05 1.58 -46.81
CA VAL A 334 2.50 2.05 -45.54
C VAL A 334 0.96 1.95 -45.58
N SER A 335 0.35 1.25 -44.61
CA SER A 335 -1.09 1.32 -44.32
C SER A 335 -1.31 2.10 -43.03
N PRO A 336 -2.07 3.20 -43.02
CA PRO A 336 -2.29 3.98 -41.81
C PRO A 336 -3.37 3.36 -40.89
N ILE A 337 -3.05 3.38 -39.60
CA ILE A 337 -3.91 3.01 -38.46
C ILE A 337 -5.10 3.98 -38.39
N ARG A 338 -6.33 3.44 -38.35
CA ARG A 338 -7.58 4.21 -38.20
C ARG A 338 -7.71 4.74 -36.76
N LEU A 339 -7.90 6.06 -36.64
CA LEU A 339 -8.44 6.73 -35.46
C LEU A 339 -9.99 6.72 -35.50
N PRO A 340 -10.70 6.67 -34.36
CA PRO A 340 -12.15 6.81 -34.34
C PRO A 340 -12.55 8.30 -34.44
N VAL A 341 -13.29 8.63 -35.50
CA VAL A 341 -13.89 9.95 -35.75
C VAL A 341 -15.17 10.12 -34.93
N SER A 342 -15.32 11.29 -34.31
CA SER A 342 -16.52 11.74 -33.59
C SER A 342 -17.71 11.84 -34.54
N LYS A 343 -18.88 11.40 -34.09
CA LYS A 343 -20.15 11.64 -34.80
C LYS A 343 -20.57 13.09 -34.60
N SER A 344 -20.43 13.91 -35.65
CA SER A 344 -21.15 15.18 -35.79
C SER A 344 -22.54 14.92 -36.40
N VAL A 345 -23.53 15.59 -35.83
CA VAL A 345 -24.94 15.61 -36.26
C VAL A 345 -25.09 16.56 -37.45
N PRO A 346 -25.93 16.26 -38.47
CA PRO A 346 -26.15 17.18 -39.57
C PRO A 346 -27.23 18.22 -39.25
N GLU A 347 -26.94 19.44 -39.67
CA GLU A 347 -27.78 20.63 -39.59
C GLU A 347 -28.49 20.82 -40.93
N SER A 348 -29.83 20.89 -40.94
CA SER A 348 -30.58 21.55 -42.02
C SER A 348 -31.99 21.97 -41.59
N ALA A 349 -32.21 23.29 -41.69
CA ALA A 349 -33.43 24.01 -42.08
C ALA A 349 -34.68 23.95 -41.19
N TYR A 350 -35.10 25.11 -40.65
CA TYR A 350 -36.29 25.81 -41.13
C TYR A 350 -36.32 27.28 -40.65
N VAL A 351 -36.80 28.15 -41.53
CA VAL A 351 -36.89 29.62 -41.46
C VAL A 351 -38.26 30.04 -40.88
N ARG A 352 -38.31 31.10 -40.05
CA ARG A 352 -39.16 32.32 -40.22
C ARG A 352 -39.31 33.14 -38.93
N ASP A 353 -39.16 34.47 -39.11
CA ASP A 353 -39.95 35.59 -38.58
C ASP A 353 -40.23 35.69 -37.06
N SER A 354 -40.18 36.82 -36.37
CA SER A 354 -39.97 38.22 -36.69
C SER A 354 -39.97 39.02 -35.37
N ALA A 355 -39.31 40.18 -35.37
CA ALA A 355 -39.74 41.43 -34.74
C ALA A 355 -39.76 41.63 -33.19
N ILE A 356 -38.90 42.57 -32.77
CA ILE A 356 -39.22 43.86 -32.09
C ILE A 356 -39.32 43.93 -30.54
N LYS A 357 -38.48 44.85 -29.99
CA LYS A 357 -38.56 45.65 -28.72
C LYS A 357 -38.44 44.87 -27.40
N SER A 358 -37.88 45.35 -26.29
CA SER A 358 -37.28 46.62 -25.81
C SER A 358 -36.73 46.31 -24.40
N ALA A 359 -35.63 46.96 -23.97
CA ALA A 359 -35.23 47.05 -22.54
C ALA A 359 -36.10 48.13 -21.81
N PRO A 360 -35.96 48.46 -20.50
CA PRO A 360 -35.07 47.95 -19.42
C PRO A 360 -35.77 47.81 -18.01
N GLU A 361 -34.96 47.76 -16.93
CA GLU A 361 -35.27 48.00 -15.49
C GLU A 361 -35.98 46.87 -14.69
N SER A 362 -35.82 46.66 -13.37
CA SER A 362 -34.86 47.05 -12.31
C SER A 362 -35.24 46.29 -11.00
N ALA A 363 -34.27 46.10 -10.10
CA ALA A 363 -34.35 46.15 -8.63
C ALA A 363 -35.02 45.06 -7.73
N TYR A 364 -34.46 45.01 -6.49
CA TYR A 364 -34.86 44.37 -5.21
C TYR A 364 -34.39 42.92 -4.94
N ILE A 365 -33.37 42.64 -4.11
CA ILE A 365 -33.11 42.84 -2.64
C ILE A 365 -34.03 42.00 -1.73
N ARG A 366 -33.44 41.03 -1.00
CA ARG A 366 -33.41 40.81 0.48
C ARG A 366 -32.91 39.36 0.74
N ASP A 367 -31.81 39.16 1.49
CA ASP A 367 -31.70 39.13 2.97
C ASP A 367 -32.68 38.10 3.59
N SER A 368 -32.36 37.27 4.58
CA SER A 368 -31.21 37.07 5.46
C SER A 368 -31.61 35.93 6.43
N ALA A 369 -30.63 35.17 6.95
CA ALA A 369 -30.52 34.66 8.33
C ALA A 369 -29.32 33.73 8.43
#